data_AF-A0A9P8NCX4-F1
#
_entry.id   AF-A0A9P8NCX4-F1
#
_cell.length_a   1.000
_cell.length_b   1.000
_cell.length_c   1.000
_cell.angle_alpha   90.00
_cell.angle_beta   90.00
_cell.angle_gamma   90.00
#
_symmetry.space_group_name_H-M   'P 1'
#
loop_
_entity.id
_entity.type
_entity.pdbx_description
1 polymer ?
#
loop_
_entity_poly.entity_id
_entity_poly.type
_entity_poly.pdbx_seq_one_letter_code
_entity_poly.pdbx_strand_id
1 'polypeptide(L)'
;MSANTVASLYRRSLKLALDWAVHRHVWRGQAVYIRSLFEANKDVRDPRQQRVLLRETEKLLETWKHPDPYRAPTAPGGSKYERNLPARQLPCMVTFDLSTLPRLTYVLDASQHADAH
;
A
#
# COMPACT_ATOMS: atom_id res chain seq x y z
N MET A 1 14.08 -0.04 23.55
CA MET A 1 13.22 -0.37 22.39
C MET A 1 12.51 0.90 21.93
N SER A 2 12.24 1.06 20.63
CA SER A 2 11.57 2.27 20.14
C SER A 2 10.10 2.26 20.57
N ALA A 3 9.63 3.35 21.19
CA ALA A 3 8.23 3.52 21.59
C ALA A 3 7.25 3.33 20.41
N ASN A 4 7.72 3.57 19.20
CA ASN A 4 6.99 3.40 17.95
C ASN A 4 6.55 1.96 17.69
N THR A 5 7.32 0.95 18.13
CA THR A 5 6.98 -0.47 17.89
C THR A 5 5.76 -0.90 18.71
N VAL A 6 5.74 -0.56 20.00
CA VAL A 6 4.60 -0.87 20.90
C VAL A 6 3.35 -0.14 20.44
N ALA A 7 3.47 1.15 20.08
CA ALA A 7 2.34 1.93 19.57
C ALA A 7 1.81 1.36 18.24
N SER A 8 2.68 0.90 17.35
CA SER A 8 2.29 0.22 16.11
C SER A 8 1.55 -1.10 16.39
N LEU A 9 2.08 -1.93 17.28
CA LEU A 9 1.45 -3.17 17.72
C LEU A 9 0.05 -2.92 18.31
N TYR A 10 -0.09 -1.92 19.18
CA TYR A 10 -1.37 -1.53 19.78
C TYR A 10 -2.39 -1.05 18.73
N ARG A 11 -1.97 -0.23 17.75
CA ARG A 11 -2.87 0.19 16.66
C ARG A 11 -3.33 -0.99 15.81
N ARG A 12 -2.42 -1.94 15.54
CA ARG A 12 -2.75 -3.17 14.79
C ARG A 12 -3.73 -4.06 15.54
N SER A 13 -3.57 -4.24 16.85
CA SER A 13 -4.49 -5.05 17.66
C SER A 13 -5.90 -4.47 17.71
N LEU A 14 -6.02 -3.15 17.88
CA LEU A 14 -7.32 -2.47 17.82
C LEU A 14 -7.99 -2.58 16.44
N LYS A 15 -7.20 -2.49 15.37
CA LYS A 15 -7.70 -2.64 14.00
C LYS A 15 -8.17 -4.07 13.75
N LEU A 16 -7.40 -5.09 14.14
CA LEU A 16 -7.79 -6.48 14.00
C LEU A 16 -9.08 -6.79 14.77
N ALA A 17 -9.20 -6.28 16.00
CA ALA A 17 -10.44 -6.42 16.77
C ALA A 17 -11.63 -5.72 16.10
N LEU A 18 -11.40 -4.64 15.36
CA LEU A 18 -12.45 -3.98 14.58
C LEU A 18 -12.84 -4.78 13.34
N ASP A 19 -11.87 -5.41 12.67
CA ASP A 19 -12.12 -6.22 11.47
C ASP A 19 -13.07 -7.40 11.76
N TRP A 20 -13.00 -7.99 12.96
CA TRP A 20 -13.92 -9.05 13.40
C TRP A 20 -15.24 -8.54 13.97
N ALA A 21 -15.27 -7.31 14.52
CA ALA A 21 -16.44 -6.80 15.21
C ALA A 21 -17.40 -6.08 14.26
N VAL A 22 -18.51 -6.75 13.92
CA VAL A 22 -19.58 -6.16 13.08
C VAL A 22 -20.20 -4.92 13.72
N HIS A 23 -20.38 -4.93 15.05
CA HIS A 23 -21.04 -3.84 15.78
C HIS A 23 -20.08 -3.04 16.68
N ARG A 24 -20.29 -1.72 16.74
CA ARG A 24 -19.44 -0.79 17.50
C ARG A 24 -19.48 -0.96 19.02
N HIS A 25 -20.60 -1.39 19.59
CA HIS A 25 -20.72 -1.59 21.03
C HIS A 25 -19.85 -2.77 21.49
N VAL A 26 -19.88 -3.89 20.75
CA VAL A 26 -19.01 -5.05 20.99
C VAL A 26 -17.55 -4.65 20.88
N TRP A 27 -17.19 -3.95 19.80
CA TRP A 27 -15.82 -3.49 19.58
C TRP A 27 -15.29 -2.60 20.72
N ARG A 28 -16.12 -1.69 21.27
CA ARG A 28 -15.71 -0.82 22.39
C ARG A 28 -15.33 -1.64 23.62
N GLY A 29 -16.10 -2.68 23.97
CA GLY A 29 -15.75 -3.59 25.07
C GLY A 29 -14.40 -4.28 24.84
N GLN A 30 -14.19 -4.80 23.63
CA GLN A 30 -12.92 -5.43 23.24
C GLN A 30 -11.74 -4.45 23.26
N ALA A 31 -11.93 -3.21 22.79
CA ALA A 31 -10.89 -2.20 22.78
C ALA A 31 -10.44 -1.80 24.19
N VAL A 32 -11.38 -1.70 25.15
CA VAL A 32 -11.06 -1.45 26.56
C VAL A 32 -10.29 -2.63 27.15
N TYR A 33 -10.71 -3.86 26.84
CA TYR A 33 -9.99 -5.05 27.28
C TYR A 33 -8.55 -5.09 26.75
N ILE A 34 -8.34 -4.87 25.45
CA ILE A 34 -6.99 -4.78 24.84
C ILE A 34 -6.17 -3.69 25.52
N ARG A 35 -6.75 -2.53 25.81
CA ARG A 35 -6.05 -1.45 26.53
C ARG A 35 -5.59 -1.91 27.93
N SER A 36 -6.43 -2.62 28.68
CA SER A 36 -6.06 -3.12 30.00
C SER A 36 -4.87 -4.09 29.96
N LEU A 37 -4.79 -4.95 28.94
CA LEU A 37 -3.66 -5.86 28.75
C LEU A 37 -2.34 -5.11 28.51
N PHE A 38 -2.37 -4.05 27.72
CA PHE A 38 -1.19 -3.23 27.47
C PHE A 38 -0.79 -2.40 28.70
N GLU A 39 -1.76 -1.86 29.44
CA GLU A 39 -1.51 -1.13 30.69
C GLU A 39 -0.90 -2.03 31.76
N ALA A 40 -1.36 -3.27 31.89
CA ALA A 40 -0.81 -4.24 32.85
C ALA A 40 0.68 -4.54 32.61
N ASN A 41 1.16 -4.40 31.38
CA ASN A 41 2.54 -4.72 30.98
C ASN A 41 3.43 -3.47 30.78
N LYS A 42 2.93 -2.26 31.12
CA LYS A 42 3.65 -1.00 30.85
C LYS A 42 4.94 -0.84 31.65
N ASP A 43 4.98 -1.42 32.85
CA ASP A 43 6.06 -1.21 33.82
C ASP A 43 7.19 -2.24 33.66
N VAL A 44 7.11 -3.15 32.69
CA VAL A 44 8.17 -4.12 32.38
C VAL A 44 9.39 -3.37 31.83
N ARG A 45 10.47 -3.30 32.60
CA ARG A 45 11.72 -2.60 32.22
C ARG A 45 12.77 -3.50 31.58
N ASP A 46 12.72 -4.81 31.83
CA ASP A 46 13.70 -5.75 31.28
C ASP A 46 13.52 -5.87 29.75
N PRO A 47 14.53 -5.51 28.93
CA PRO A 47 14.46 -5.61 27.49
C PRO A 47 14.28 -7.06 26.98
N ARG A 48 14.71 -8.08 27.74
CA ARG A 48 14.51 -9.48 27.33
C ARG A 48 13.04 -9.87 27.44
N GLN A 49 12.40 -9.56 28.56
CA GLN A 49 10.98 -9.78 28.78
C GLN A 49 10.11 -8.99 27.78
N GLN A 50 10.45 -7.72 27.53
CA GLN A 50 9.75 -6.92 26.51
C GLN A 50 9.75 -7.60 25.12
N ARG A 51 10.88 -8.18 24.71
CA ARG A 51 10.98 -8.88 23.42
C ARG A 51 10.15 -10.15 23.38
N VAL A 52 10.03 -10.87 24.49
CA VAL A 52 9.19 -12.07 24.59
C VAL A 52 7.73 -11.69 24.45
N LEU A 53 7.26 -10.71 25.23
CA LEU A 53 5.88 -10.23 25.17
C LEU A 53 5.50 -9.74 23.77
N LEU A 54 6.37 -8.96 23.14
CA LEU A 54 6.13 -8.51 21.76
C LEU A 54 5.98 -9.70 20.80
N ARG A 55 6.92 -10.65 20.82
CA ARG A 55 6.85 -11.85 19.96
C ARG A 55 5.58 -12.66 20.18
N GLU A 56 5.15 -12.82 21.43
CA GLU A 56 3.92 -13.52 21.75
C GLU A 56 2.70 -12.79 21.20
N THR A 57 2.63 -11.46 21.38
CA THR A 57 1.55 -10.65 20.82
C THR A 57 1.55 -10.64 19.30
N GLU A 58 2.71 -10.61 18.64
CA GLU A 58 2.85 -10.76 17.19
C GLU A 58 2.29 -12.11 16.71
N LYS A 59 2.61 -13.20 17.42
CA LYS A 59 2.10 -14.55 17.10
C LYS A 59 0.57 -14.61 17.23
N LEU A 60 0.02 -13.99 18.28
CA LEU A 60 -1.43 -13.90 18.46
C LEU A 60 -2.09 -13.10 17.33
N LEU A 61 -1.53 -11.95 16.98
CA LEU A 61 -2.03 -11.13 15.86
C LEU A 61 -2.06 -11.89 14.54
N GLU A 62 -1.03 -12.68 14.23
CA GLU A 62 -1.00 -13.46 12.98
C GLU A 62 -2.00 -14.61 13.00
N THR A 63 -2.19 -15.24 14.17
CA THR A 63 -3.15 -16.35 14.34
C THR A 63 -4.60 -15.89 14.12
N TRP A 64 -4.94 -14.71 14.62
CA TRP A 64 -6.31 -14.16 14.59
C TRP A 64 -6.58 -13.23 13.41
N LYS A 65 -5.72 -13.25 12.40
CA LYS A 65 -5.83 -12.35 11.26
C LYS A 65 -7.08 -12.68 10.45
N HIS A 66 -7.90 -11.66 10.20
CA HIS A 66 -9.08 -11.81 9.35
C HIS A 66 -8.66 -12.08 7.90
N PRO A 67 -9.29 -13.04 7.18
CA PRO A 67 -8.92 -13.37 5.81
C PRO A 67 -9.16 -12.21 4.83
N ASP A 68 -10.19 -11.40 5.06
CA ASP A 68 -10.51 -10.21 4.25
C ASP A 68 -10.64 -8.97 5.13
N PRO A 69 -9.53 -8.31 5.52
CA PRO A 69 -9.57 -7.20 6.47
C PRO A 69 -10.18 -5.93 5.85
N TYR A 70 -10.83 -5.10 6.68
CA TYR A 70 -11.46 -3.89 6.18
C TYR A 70 -10.44 -2.89 5.61
N ARG A 71 -10.68 -2.47 4.36
CA ARG A 71 -9.93 -1.44 3.66
C ARG A 71 -10.85 -0.28 3.32
N ALA A 72 -10.39 0.94 3.64
CA ALA A 72 -11.12 2.13 3.25
C ALA A 72 -11.24 2.18 1.72
N PRO A 73 -12.38 2.58 1.14
CA PRO A 73 -12.61 2.50 -0.30
C PRO A 73 -11.54 3.20 -1.15
N THR A 74 -11.01 4.33 -0.68
CA THR A 74 -9.99 5.13 -1.39
C THR A 74 -8.56 4.69 -1.11
N ALA A 75 -8.32 3.84 -0.11
CA ALA A 75 -6.98 3.37 0.23
C ALA A 75 -6.50 2.34 -0.81
N PRO A 76 -5.18 2.10 -0.93
CA PRO A 76 -4.64 1.08 -1.81
C PRO A 76 -5.31 -0.29 -1.60
N GLY A 77 -5.84 -0.87 -2.69
CA GLY A 77 -6.60 -2.12 -2.66
C GLY A 77 -8.00 -2.01 -2.06
N GLY A 78 -8.54 -0.79 -1.90
CA GLY A 78 -9.95 -0.54 -1.64
C GLY A 78 -10.77 -0.49 -2.93
N SER A 79 -12.09 -0.61 -2.83
CA SER A 79 -12.97 -0.71 -4.01
C SER A 79 -12.96 0.53 -4.91
N LYS A 80 -12.68 1.72 -4.36
CA LYS A 80 -12.64 3.02 -5.05
C LYS A 80 -11.22 3.51 -5.33
N TYR A 81 -10.21 2.68 -5.11
CA TYR A 81 -8.82 3.01 -5.39
C TYR A 81 -8.63 3.27 -6.90
N GLU A 82 -7.91 4.34 -7.23
CA GLU A 82 -7.56 4.74 -8.61
C GLU A 82 -8.71 4.94 -9.60
N ARG A 83 -9.98 4.95 -9.15
CA ARG A 83 -11.13 5.16 -10.05
C ARG A 83 -11.09 6.52 -10.76
N ASN A 84 -10.68 7.57 -10.06
CA ASN A 84 -10.68 8.95 -10.53
C ASN A 84 -9.31 9.61 -10.34
N LEU A 85 -8.25 9.03 -10.90
CA LEU A 85 -6.96 9.71 -10.90
C LEU A 85 -7.02 10.91 -11.85
N PRO A 86 -6.55 12.11 -11.44
CA PRO A 86 -6.40 13.21 -12.37
C PRO A 86 -5.43 12.78 -13.48
N ALA A 87 -5.78 13.09 -14.73
CA ALA A 87 -4.92 12.77 -15.86
C ALA A 87 -3.52 13.34 -15.63
N ARG A 88 -2.50 12.56 -15.97
CA ARG A 88 -1.12 13.04 -15.93
C ARG A 88 -1.03 14.24 -16.87
N GLN A 89 -0.67 15.40 -16.32
CA GLN A 89 -0.34 16.57 -17.13
C GLN A 89 0.96 16.24 -17.87
N LEU A 90 0.82 15.76 -19.10
CA LEU A 90 1.95 15.66 -20.01
C LEU A 90 2.31 17.09 -20.44
N PRO A 91 3.59 17.48 -20.44
CA PRO A 91 3.98 18.67 -21.17
C PRO A 91 3.50 18.48 -22.61
N CYS A 92 2.87 19.50 -23.20
CA CYS A 92 2.58 19.45 -24.63
C CYS A 92 3.91 19.16 -25.34
N MET A 93 3.90 18.22 -26.28
CA MET A 93 5.08 17.94 -27.10
C MET A 93 5.56 19.27 -27.64
N VAL A 94 6.70 19.75 -27.13
CA VAL A 94 7.37 20.93 -27.66
C VAL A 94 7.47 20.66 -29.15
N THR A 95 6.85 21.53 -29.94
CA THR A 95 6.80 21.43 -31.39
C THR A 95 8.13 20.92 -31.89
N PHE A 96 8.17 19.72 -32.48
CA PHE A 96 9.29 19.34 -33.33
C PHE A 96 9.31 20.40 -34.43
N ASP A 97 10.20 21.38 -34.30
CA ASP A 97 10.36 22.41 -35.31
C ASP A 97 10.94 21.75 -36.55
N LEU A 98 10.07 21.50 -37.54
CA LEU A 98 10.43 20.90 -38.83
C LEU A 98 11.39 21.81 -39.64
N SER A 99 11.69 23.03 -39.18
CA SER A 99 12.63 23.94 -39.86
C SER A 99 14.08 23.44 -39.85
N THR A 100 14.44 22.51 -38.96
CA THR A 100 15.83 22.06 -38.76
C THR A 100 16.11 20.64 -39.31
N LEU A 101 15.20 20.05 -40.10
CA LEU A 101 15.51 18.78 -40.75
C LEU A 101 16.32 19.01 -42.05
N PRO A 102 17.52 18.43 -42.21
CA PRO A 102 18.26 18.52 -43.46
C PRO A 102 17.46 17.83 -44.57
N ARG A 103 17.20 18.57 -45.65
CA ARG A 103 16.48 18.14 -46.85
C ARG A 103 17.19 16.95 -47.48
N LEU A 104 16.68 15.74 -47.25
CA LEU A 104 17.19 14.53 -47.88
C LEU A 104 16.87 14.59 -49.39
N THR A 105 17.87 14.87 -50.22
CA THR A 105 17.74 14.75 -51.68
C THR A 105 17.83 13.27 -52.04
N TYR A 106 16.68 12.68 -52.40
CA TYR A 106 16.60 11.34 -52.93
C TYR A 106 17.15 11.33 -54.38
N VAL A 107 18.23 10.59 -54.61
CA VAL A 107 18.74 10.28 -55.96
C VAL A 107 17.89 9.14 -56.51
N LEU A 108 17.15 9.42 -57.59
CA LEU A 108 16.49 8.40 -58.40
C LEU A 108 17.56 7.60 -59.15
N ASP A 109 17.83 6.37 -58.71
CA ASP A 109 18.42 5.36 -59.59
C ASP A 109 17.30 4.44 -60.08
N ALA A 110 17.09 4.47 -61.39
CA ALA A 110 16.07 3.73 -62.10
C ALA A 110 16.77 2.60 -62.85
N SER A 111 16.60 1.35 -62.42
CA SER A 111 16.69 0.17 -63.28
C SER A 111 16.41 -1.12 -62.51
N GLN A 112 15.90 -2.11 -63.26
CA GLN A 112 15.75 -3.55 -62.93
C GLN A 112 14.49 -3.89 -62.11
N HIS A 113 13.56 -4.76 -62.53
CA HIS A 113 13.59 -5.86 -63.50
C HIS A 113 12.19 -6.06 -64.11
N ALA A 114 12.13 -6.21 -65.44
CA ALA A 114 11.10 -6.99 -66.11
C ALA A 114 11.46 -8.50 -65.98
N ASP A 115 10.51 -9.36 -66.35
CA ASP A 115 10.55 -10.84 -66.37
C ASP A 115 10.01 -11.47 -65.06
N ALA A 116 9.09 -12.44 -65.07
CA ALA A 116 8.74 -13.41 -66.09
C ALA A 116 7.27 -13.86 -65.98
N HIS A 117 6.85 -14.47 -67.10
CA HIS A 117 5.62 -15.22 -67.36
C HIS A 117 5.21 -16.25 -66.29
#